data_AF-A0A6N0HRU3-F1
#
_entry.id   AF-A0A6N0HRU3-F1
#
_cell.length_a   1.000
_cell.length_b   1.000
_cell.length_c   1.000
_cell.angle_alpha   90.00
_cell.angle_beta   90.00
_cell.angle_gamma   90.00
#
_symmetry.space_group_name_H-M   'P 1'
#
loop_
_entity.id
_entity.type
_entity.pdbx_description
1 polymer ?
#
loop_
_entity_poly.entity_id
_entity_poly.type
_entity_poly.pdbx_seq_one_letter_code
_entity_poly.pdbx_strand_id
1 'polypeptide(L)'
;MDLPTVLISGVVAGLVAGLVTLRTTERKIAIENITQQRNVWRDKVREKALEVSKAYKDSDTTKMKSLYGEFQLFLNPEDNDDKSILDTLWAMQSKDGNSDVAIELIEKLALLLKYDWERAKLETKPAWHFWGKPKRISYTNFKNKRNAKAANKSINRTNLRGT
;
A
#
# COMPACT_ATOMS: atom_id res chain seq x y z
N MET A 1 -21.43 52.37 11.06
CA MET A 1 -20.29 51.60 10.54
C MET A 1 -19.41 52.61 9.85
N ASP A 2 -18.25 52.89 10.40
CA ASP A 2 -17.40 53.95 9.88
C ASP A 2 -16.67 53.45 8.63
N LEU A 3 -16.60 54.29 7.58
CA LEU A 3 -15.94 53.96 6.31
C LEU A 3 -14.51 53.39 6.48
N PRO A 4 -13.66 53.89 7.42
CA PRO A 4 -12.35 53.30 7.68
C PRO A 4 -12.42 51.86 8.17
N THR A 5 -13.41 51.51 8.99
CA THR A 5 -13.60 50.15 9.51
C THR A 5 -13.96 49.18 8.40
N VAL A 6 -14.78 49.60 7.42
CA VAL A 6 -15.14 48.79 6.26
C VAL A 6 -13.93 48.55 5.35
N LEU A 7 -13.10 49.58 5.13
CA LEU A 7 -11.91 49.46 4.30
C LEU A 7 -10.84 48.57 4.95
N ILE A 8 -10.56 48.77 6.25
CA ILE A 8 -9.58 47.95 6.99
C ILE A 8 -10.03 46.49 7.07
N SER A 9 -11.31 46.23 7.35
CA SER A 9 -11.84 44.86 7.41
C SER A 9 -11.80 44.15 6.06
N GLY A 10 -12.06 44.86 4.96
CA GLY A 10 -11.92 44.34 3.59
C GLY A 10 -10.49 43.92 3.25
N VAL A 11 -9.50 44.75 3.60
CA VAL A 11 -8.06 44.43 3.37
C VAL A 11 -7.66 43.20 4.20
N VAL A 12 -8.02 43.16 5.48
CA VAL A 12 -7.71 42.01 6.35
C VAL A 12 -8.37 40.73 5.82
N ALA A 13 -9.64 40.80 5.42
CA ALA A 13 -10.34 39.66 4.82
C ALA A 13 -9.65 39.18 3.54
N GLY A 14 -9.21 40.11 2.67
CA GLY A 14 -8.46 39.79 1.45
C GLY A 14 -7.13 39.10 1.74
N LEU A 15 -6.38 39.58 2.75
CA LEU A 15 -5.10 38.97 3.15
C LEU A 15 -5.29 37.56 3.71
N VAL A 16 -6.29 37.37 4.57
CA VAL A 16 -6.63 36.04 5.13
C VAL A 16 -7.06 35.08 4.01
N ALA A 17 -7.94 35.54 3.11
CA ALA A 17 -8.38 34.74 1.96
C ALA A 17 -7.21 34.37 1.04
N GLY A 18 -6.30 35.31 0.76
CA GLY A 18 -5.09 35.06 -0.02
C GLY A 18 -4.19 34.01 0.61
N LEU A 19 -3.93 34.11 1.92
CA LEU A 19 -3.10 33.16 2.65
C LEU A 19 -3.72 31.74 2.68
N VAL A 20 -5.04 31.65 2.90
CA VAL A 20 -5.77 30.38 2.84
C VAL A 20 -5.71 29.78 1.44
N THR A 21 -5.85 30.60 0.40
CA THR A 21 -5.79 30.15 -1.01
C THR A 21 -4.41 29.61 -1.37
N LEU A 22 -3.34 30.30 -0.97
CA LEU A 22 -1.97 29.82 -1.19
C LEU A 22 -1.73 28.46 -0.52
N ARG A 23 -2.05 28.36 0.79
CA ARG A 23 -1.90 27.12 1.58
C ARG A 23 -2.69 25.95 0.99
N THR A 24 -3.91 26.19 0.51
CA THR A 24 -4.75 25.13 -0.07
C THR A 24 -4.27 24.71 -1.45
N THR A 25 -3.77 25.64 -2.26
CA THR A 25 -3.28 25.38 -3.62
C THR A 25 -1.97 24.59 -3.60
N GLU A 26 -0.97 25.01 -2.83
CA GLU A 26 0.31 24.31 -2.71
C GLU A 26 0.10 22.86 -2.24
N ARG A 27 -0.74 22.69 -1.22
CA ARG A 27 -1.08 21.38 -0.68
C ARG A 27 -1.77 20.49 -1.72
N LYS A 28 -2.70 21.05 -2.51
CA LYS A 28 -3.38 20.32 -3.58
C LYS A 28 -2.37 19.82 -4.62
N ILE A 29 -1.47 20.69 -5.08
CA ILE A 29 -0.43 20.34 -6.07
C ILE A 29 0.48 19.23 -5.53
N ALA A 30 0.94 19.35 -4.29
CA ALA A 30 1.80 18.35 -3.67
C ALA A 30 1.11 16.98 -3.57
N ILE A 31 -0.15 16.97 -3.13
CA ILE A 31 -0.96 15.73 -3.05
C ILE A 31 -1.14 15.12 -4.44
N GLU A 32 -1.47 15.92 -5.44
CA GLU A 32 -1.68 15.45 -6.81
C GLU A 32 -0.42 14.82 -7.41
N ASN A 33 0.73 15.47 -7.30
CA ASN A 33 1.99 14.92 -7.81
C ASN A 33 2.37 13.60 -7.12
N ILE A 34 2.30 13.55 -5.77
CA ILE A 34 2.61 12.33 -5.01
C ILE A 34 1.63 11.20 -5.36
N THR A 35 0.34 11.49 -5.49
CA THR A 35 -0.67 10.48 -5.83
C THR A 35 -0.50 9.95 -7.26
N GLN A 36 -0.10 10.79 -8.21
CA GLN A 36 0.26 10.37 -9.57
C GLN A 36 1.49 9.45 -9.58
N GLN A 37 2.58 9.83 -8.91
CA GLN A 37 3.77 8.97 -8.81
C GLN A 37 3.46 7.62 -8.14
N ARG A 38 2.60 7.62 -7.11
CA ARG A 38 2.15 6.39 -6.45
C ARG A 38 1.25 5.53 -7.32
N ASN A 39 0.40 6.12 -8.16
CA ASN A 39 -0.36 5.35 -9.16
C ASN A 39 0.61 4.60 -10.07
N VAL A 40 1.59 5.31 -10.63
CA VAL A 40 2.63 4.71 -11.49
C VAL A 40 3.40 3.61 -10.76
N TRP A 41 3.81 3.85 -9.51
CA TRP A 41 4.49 2.84 -8.69
C TRP A 41 3.61 1.60 -8.45
N ARG A 42 2.33 1.77 -8.08
CA ARG A 42 1.40 0.65 -7.88
C ARG A 42 1.18 -0.17 -9.15
N ASP A 43 1.08 0.50 -10.29
CA ASP A 43 0.91 -0.17 -11.57
C ASP A 43 2.16 -0.99 -11.93
N LYS A 44 3.36 -0.44 -11.72
CA LYS A 44 4.62 -1.19 -11.86
C LYS A 44 4.69 -2.39 -10.93
N VAL A 45 4.31 -2.25 -9.66
CA VAL A 45 4.28 -3.37 -8.70
C VAL A 45 3.36 -4.49 -9.19
N ARG A 46 2.17 -4.15 -9.72
CA ARG A 46 1.22 -5.14 -10.26
C ARG A 46 1.75 -5.80 -11.53
N GLU A 47 2.30 -5.03 -12.45
CA GLU A 47 2.91 -5.52 -13.69
C GLU A 47 4.03 -6.52 -13.37
N LYS A 48 4.97 -6.13 -12.49
CA LYS A 48 6.10 -6.98 -12.11
C LYS A 48 5.66 -8.22 -11.32
N ALA A 49 4.61 -8.14 -10.51
CA ALA A 49 4.04 -9.31 -9.86
C ALA A 49 3.51 -10.35 -10.87
N LEU A 50 2.89 -9.89 -11.96
CA LEU A 50 2.46 -10.77 -13.06
C LEU A 50 3.65 -11.36 -13.81
N GLU A 51 4.71 -10.57 -14.05
CA GLU A 51 5.95 -11.07 -14.66
C GLU A 51 6.63 -12.13 -13.80
N VAL A 52 6.69 -11.94 -12.48
CA VAL A 52 7.20 -12.95 -11.53
C VAL A 52 6.37 -14.22 -11.62
N SER A 53 5.05 -14.10 -11.64
CA SER A 53 4.15 -15.26 -11.74
C SER A 53 4.33 -16.04 -13.04
N LYS A 54 4.63 -15.35 -14.15
CA LYS A 54 4.96 -15.98 -15.44
C LYS A 54 6.32 -16.64 -15.41
N ALA A 55 7.36 -15.90 -15.02
CA ALA A 55 8.74 -16.40 -14.95
C ALA A 55 8.88 -17.61 -14.01
N TYR A 56 8.12 -17.62 -12.90
CA TYR A 56 8.08 -18.76 -11.99
C TYR A 56 7.42 -20.00 -12.62
N LYS A 57 6.33 -19.83 -13.38
CA LYS A 57 5.70 -20.94 -14.11
C LYS A 57 6.60 -21.49 -15.21
N ASP A 58 7.30 -20.61 -15.91
CA ASP A 58 8.21 -20.96 -17.00
C ASP A 58 9.57 -21.48 -16.50
N SER A 59 9.79 -21.51 -15.18
CA SER A 59 11.06 -21.87 -14.54
C SER A 59 12.27 -21.04 -15.04
N ASP A 60 12.02 -19.79 -15.44
CA ASP A 60 13.05 -18.88 -15.94
C ASP A 60 13.80 -18.21 -14.78
N THR A 61 14.86 -18.89 -14.33
CA THR A 61 15.71 -18.42 -13.22
C THR A 61 16.43 -17.10 -13.52
N THR A 62 16.77 -16.83 -14.78
CA THR A 62 17.47 -15.59 -15.17
C THR A 62 16.54 -14.40 -15.04
N LYS A 63 15.30 -14.54 -15.53
CA LYS A 63 14.28 -13.50 -15.42
C LYS A 63 13.85 -13.28 -13.98
N MET A 64 13.75 -14.35 -13.18
CA MET A 64 13.47 -14.23 -11.74
C MET A 64 14.54 -13.42 -10.99
N LYS A 65 15.83 -13.59 -11.31
CA LYS A 65 16.91 -12.76 -10.73
C LYS A 65 16.80 -11.29 -11.11
N SER A 66 16.49 -11.00 -12.39
CA SER A 66 16.24 -9.63 -12.84
C SER A 66 15.08 -8.99 -12.08
N LEU A 67 13.96 -9.71 -11.96
CA LEU A 67 12.77 -9.25 -11.25
C LEU A 67 13.05 -9.03 -9.77
N TYR A 68 13.85 -9.89 -9.13
CA TYR A 68 14.30 -9.67 -7.75
C TYR A 68 15.05 -8.33 -7.61
N GLY A 69 16.00 -8.04 -8.51
CA GLY A 69 16.72 -6.77 -8.50
C GLY A 69 15.80 -5.57 -8.70
N GLU A 70 14.82 -5.67 -9.60
CA GLU A 70 13.82 -4.62 -9.80
C GLU A 70 12.95 -4.39 -8.56
N PHE A 71 12.48 -5.47 -7.91
CA PHE A 71 11.72 -5.36 -6.66
C PHE A 71 12.54 -4.75 -5.53
N GLN A 72 13.84 -5.03 -5.45
CA GLN A 72 14.73 -4.42 -4.46
C GLN A 72 14.84 -2.90 -4.63
N LEU A 73 14.69 -2.37 -5.85
CA LEU A 73 14.66 -0.93 -6.12
C LEU A 73 13.30 -0.28 -5.83
N PHE A 74 12.22 -1.05 -5.85
CA PHE A 74 10.85 -0.53 -5.61
C PHE A 74 10.40 -0.62 -4.16
N LEU A 75 10.94 -1.56 -3.40
CA LEU A 75 10.59 -1.83 -2.01
C LEU A 75 11.62 -1.23 -1.07
N ASN A 76 11.26 -1.06 0.21
CA ASN A 76 12.20 -0.62 1.22
C ASN A 76 12.83 -1.84 1.94
N PRO A 77 14.12 -2.17 1.70
CA PRO A 77 14.74 -3.34 2.33
C PRO A 77 14.87 -3.24 3.86
N GLU A 78 14.77 -2.04 4.42
CA GLU A 78 14.80 -1.81 5.88
C GLU A 78 13.44 -2.12 6.55
N ASP A 79 12.35 -2.17 5.78
CA ASP A 79 11.04 -2.56 6.30
C ASP A 79 10.94 -4.09 6.35
N ASN A 80 10.59 -4.64 7.52
CA ASN A 80 10.54 -6.08 7.73
C ASN A 80 9.53 -6.79 6.81
N ASP A 81 8.39 -6.16 6.54
CA ASP A 81 7.37 -6.76 5.68
C ASP A 81 7.80 -6.72 4.20
N ASP A 82 8.48 -5.67 3.75
CA ASP A 82 9.07 -5.58 2.42
C ASP A 82 10.25 -6.53 2.23
N LYS A 83 11.14 -6.63 3.22
CA LYS A 83 12.20 -7.63 3.23
C LYS A 83 11.62 -9.04 3.11
N SER A 84 10.51 -9.33 3.79
CA SER A 84 9.84 -10.62 3.68
C SER A 84 9.30 -10.93 2.27
N ILE A 85 9.00 -9.91 1.45
CA ILE A 85 8.66 -10.07 0.03
C ILE A 85 9.90 -10.47 -0.76
N LEU A 86 11.02 -9.79 -0.54
CA LEU A 86 12.30 -10.10 -1.19
C LEU A 86 12.78 -11.52 -0.82
N ASP A 87 12.65 -11.91 0.44
CA ASP A 87 13.00 -13.26 0.91
C ASP A 87 12.12 -14.33 0.22
N THR A 88 10.83 -14.04 0.01
CA THR A 88 9.94 -14.93 -0.76
C THR A 88 10.36 -15.01 -2.22
N LEU A 89 10.69 -13.89 -2.87
CA LEU A 89 11.19 -13.88 -4.24
C LEU A 89 12.50 -14.66 -4.39
N TRP A 90 13.36 -14.58 -3.37
CA TRP A 90 14.60 -15.36 -3.31
C TRP A 90 14.31 -16.86 -3.16
N ALA A 91 13.39 -17.23 -2.26
CA ALA A 91 12.96 -18.61 -2.09
C ALA A 91 12.35 -19.21 -3.37
N MET A 92 11.57 -18.42 -4.12
CA MET A 92 10.99 -18.84 -5.41
C MET A 92 12.04 -19.16 -6.48
N GLN A 93 13.27 -18.67 -6.36
CA GLN A 93 14.36 -19.04 -7.28
C GLN A 93 14.96 -20.41 -6.95
N SER A 94 14.76 -20.91 -5.73
CA SER A 94 15.24 -22.21 -5.32
C SER A 94 14.34 -23.30 -5.91
N LYS A 95 14.92 -24.40 -6.40
CA LYS A 95 14.22 -25.45 -7.17
C LYS A 95 13.18 -26.26 -6.39
N ASP A 96 12.99 -25.99 -5.09
CA ASP A 96 11.93 -26.57 -4.29
C ASP A 96 10.60 -25.86 -4.59
N GLY A 97 10.06 -26.17 -5.77
CA GLY A 97 8.82 -25.60 -6.30
C GLY A 97 7.62 -25.99 -5.45
N ASN A 98 7.36 -25.22 -4.40
CA ASN A 98 6.11 -25.30 -3.66
C ASN A 98 5.13 -24.25 -4.22
N SER A 99 3.96 -24.70 -4.67
CA SER A 99 2.89 -23.83 -5.18
C SER A 99 2.43 -22.78 -4.16
N ASP A 100 2.64 -23.05 -2.87
CA ASP A 100 2.26 -22.15 -1.78
C ASP A 100 3.08 -20.86 -1.74
N VAL A 101 4.33 -20.87 -2.24
CA VAL A 101 5.23 -19.70 -2.19
C VAL A 101 4.75 -18.59 -3.13
N ALA A 102 4.23 -18.95 -4.30
CA ALA A 102 3.65 -17.99 -5.23
C ALA A 102 2.39 -17.32 -4.66
N ILE A 103 1.56 -18.08 -3.95
CA ILE A 103 0.38 -17.53 -3.24
C ILE A 103 0.84 -16.59 -2.13
N GLU A 104 1.83 -16.98 -1.34
CA GLU A 104 2.40 -16.16 -0.27
C GLU A 104 2.93 -14.82 -0.81
N LEU A 105 3.64 -14.82 -1.94
CA LEU A 105 4.11 -13.60 -2.58
C LEU A 105 2.96 -12.66 -2.92
N ILE A 106 1.92 -13.17 -3.59
CA ILE A 106 0.75 -12.38 -3.99
C ILE A 106 0.03 -11.81 -2.77
N GLU A 107 -0.13 -12.60 -1.70
CA GLU A 107 -0.72 -12.15 -0.45
C GLU A 107 0.10 -11.01 0.19
N LYS A 108 1.42 -11.12 0.23
CA LYS A 108 2.31 -10.07 0.76
C LYS A 108 2.24 -8.78 -0.06
N LEU A 109 2.23 -8.87 -1.39
CA LEU A 109 2.07 -7.73 -2.28
C LEU A 109 0.68 -7.08 -2.14
N ALA A 110 -0.37 -7.87 -1.93
CA ALA A 110 -1.70 -7.33 -1.65
C ALA A 110 -1.72 -6.53 -0.33
N LEU A 111 -1.04 -7.00 0.72
CA LEU A 111 -0.89 -6.27 1.98
C LEU A 111 -0.10 -4.97 1.80
N LEU A 112 0.97 -4.98 1.00
CA LEU A 112 1.73 -3.79 0.64
C LEU A 112 0.84 -2.73 -0.03
N LEU A 113 0.11 -3.12 -1.08
CA LEU A 113 -0.77 -2.21 -1.82
C LEU A 113 -1.94 -1.71 -0.97
N LYS A 114 -2.49 -2.56 -0.09
CA LYS A 114 -3.53 -2.16 0.86
C LYS A 114 -3.01 -1.12 1.84
N TYR A 115 -1.79 -1.30 2.35
CA TYR A 115 -1.15 -0.35 3.26
C TYR A 115 -0.90 1.01 2.59
N ASP A 116 -0.36 1.01 1.37
CA ASP A 116 -0.16 2.24 0.59
C ASP A 116 -1.48 2.99 0.32
N TRP A 117 -2.57 2.25 0.04
CA TRP A 117 -3.89 2.86 -0.12
C TRP A 117 -4.39 3.57 1.14
N GLU A 118 -4.26 2.94 2.31
CA GLU A 118 -4.66 3.57 3.59
C GLU A 118 -3.82 4.82 3.88
N ARG A 119 -2.51 4.80 3.56
CA ARG A 119 -1.64 5.99 3.65
C ARG A 119 -2.11 7.11 2.75
N ALA A 120 -2.35 6.83 1.48
CA ALA A 120 -2.83 7.82 0.52
C ALA A 120 -4.19 8.43 0.95
N LYS A 121 -5.08 7.61 1.51
CA LYS A 121 -6.36 8.08 2.06
C LYS A 121 -6.19 9.02 3.26
N LEU A 122 -5.17 8.81 4.08
CA LEU A 122 -4.90 9.69 5.23
C LEU A 122 -4.23 11.00 4.80
N GLU A 123 -3.29 10.96 3.85
CA GLU A 123 -2.57 12.14 3.37
C GLU A 123 -3.48 13.17 2.68
N THR A 124 -4.58 12.70 2.06
CA THR A 124 -5.59 13.55 1.43
C THR A 124 -6.53 14.20 2.44
N LYS A 125 -6.67 13.67 3.66
CA LYS A 125 -7.51 14.27 4.71
C LYS A 125 -6.89 15.53 5.28
N PRO A 126 -7.66 16.55 5.72
CA PRO A 126 -7.06 17.78 6.21
C PRO A 126 -6.35 17.60 7.56
N ALA A 127 -5.44 18.51 7.90
CA ALA A 127 -4.48 18.39 9.02
C ALA A 127 -5.12 18.06 10.40
N TRP A 128 -6.28 18.64 10.69
CA TRP A 128 -7.10 18.35 11.88
C TRP A 128 -7.64 16.91 11.98
N HIS A 129 -7.62 16.12 10.91
CA HIS A 129 -8.04 14.71 10.88
C HIS A 129 -6.86 13.72 11.03
N PHE A 130 -5.64 14.21 11.32
CA PHE A 130 -4.45 13.38 11.53
C PHE A 130 -4.43 12.75 12.93
N TRP A 131 -5.37 11.85 13.21
CA TRP A 131 -5.28 10.95 14.37
C TRP A 131 -4.94 9.53 13.90
N GLY A 132 -3.64 9.22 13.93
CA GLY A 132 -3.09 7.88 13.72
C GLY A 132 -2.30 7.71 12.41
N LYS A 133 -1.12 7.09 12.53
CA LYS A 133 -0.40 6.56 11.37
C LYS A 133 -1.03 5.21 11.00
N PRO A 134 -1.27 4.91 9.71
CA PRO A 134 -1.72 3.59 9.33
C PRO A 134 -0.64 2.59 9.71
N LYS A 135 -1.03 1.44 10.24
CA LYS A 135 -0.12 0.34 10.57
C LYS A 135 -0.29 -0.76 9.55
N ARG A 136 0.81 -1.21 8.97
CA ARG A 136 0.81 -2.37 8.07
C ARG A 136 0.50 -3.64 8.87
N ILE A 137 -0.31 -4.50 8.29
CA ILE A 137 -0.59 -5.82 8.86
C ILE A 137 0.52 -6.74 8.37
N SER A 138 1.26 -7.35 9.30
CA SER A 138 2.29 -8.32 8.94
C SER A 138 1.69 -9.57 8.31
N TYR A 139 2.45 -10.21 7.42
CA TYR A 139 1.99 -11.42 6.74
C TYR A 139 1.64 -12.55 7.71
N THR A 140 2.42 -12.72 8.78
CA THR A 140 2.17 -13.71 9.84
C THR A 140 0.80 -13.53 10.48
N ASN A 141 0.43 -12.29 10.80
CA ASN A 141 -0.88 -11.96 11.37
C ASN A 141 -2.01 -12.22 10.38
N PHE A 142 -1.80 -11.89 9.09
CA PHE A 142 -2.76 -12.17 8.04
C PHE A 142 -3.00 -13.68 7.85
N LYS A 143 -1.93 -14.47 7.75
CA LYS A 143 -1.96 -15.93 7.60
C LYS A 143 -2.67 -16.60 8.78
N ASN A 144 -2.35 -16.18 10.01
CA ASN A 144 -3.02 -16.69 11.22
C ASN A 144 -4.52 -16.42 11.21
N LYS A 145 -4.94 -15.20 10.82
CA LYS A 145 -6.37 -14.85 10.69
C LYS A 145 -7.08 -15.69 9.64
N ARG A 146 -6.44 -15.94 8.49
CA ARG A 146 -6.97 -16.79 7.42
C ARG A 146 -7.19 -18.22 7.91
N ASN A 147 -6.19 -18.79 8.59
CA ASN A 147 -6.24 -20.15 9.11
C ASN A 147 -7.31 -20.31 10.21
N ALA A 148 -7.39 -19.36 11.14
CA ALA A 148 -8.43 -19.36 12.17
C ALA A 148 -9.85 -19.31 11.57
N LYS A 149 -10.05 -18.49 10.52
CA LYS A 149 -11.32 -18.41 9.81
C LYS A 149 -11.66 -19.71 9.08
N ALA A 150 -10.66 -20.39 8.52
CA ALA A 150 -10.84 -21.68 7.87
C ALA A 150 -11.24 -22.77 8.88
N ALA A 151 -10.58 -22.82 10.05
CA ALA A 151 -10.88 -23.76 11.13
C ALA A 151 -12.31 -23.57 11.70
N ASN A 152 -12.73 -22.33 11.92
CA ASN A 152 -14.10 -22.06 12.39
C ASN A 152 -15.16 -22.47 11.35
N LYS A 153 -14.85 -22.33 10.05
CA LYS A 153 -15.74 -22.74 8.96
C LYS A 153 -15.88 -24.26 8.87
N SER A 154 -14.83 -25.04 9.14
CA SER A 154 -14.92 -26.50 9.17
C SER A 154 -15.75 -27.00 10.34
N ILE A 155 -15.57 -26.41 11.54
CA ILE A 155 -16.35 -26.76 12.75
C ILE A 155 -17.85 -26.51 12.55
N ASN A 156 -18.23 -25.38 11.97
CA ASN A 156 -19.65 -25.09 11.71
C ASN A 156 -20.26 -26.04 10.67
N ARG A 157 -19.48 -26.53 9.70
CA ARG A 157 -19.95 -27.49 8.69
C ARG A 157 -20.14 -28.90 9.25
N THR A 158 -19.33 -29.32 10.22
CA THR A 158 -19.50 -30.62 10.90
C THR A 158 -20.73 -30.60 11.81
N ASN A 159 -21.01 -29.48 12.49
CA ASN A 159 -22.18 -29.35 13.36
C ASN A 159 -23.51 -29.33 12.58
N LEU A 160 -23.52 -28.83 11.34
CA LEU A 160 -24.70 -28.81 10.47
C LEU A 160 -25.00 -30.16 9.77
N ARG A 161 -24.10 -31.15 9.85
CA ARG A 161 -24.29 -32.49 9.28
C ARG A 161 -24.61 -33.57 10.33
N GLY A 162 -24.57 -33.21 11.61
CA GLY A 162 -24.77 -34.11 12.75
C GLY A 162 -26.13 -33.96 13.46
N THR A 163 -27.10 -33.29 12.83
CA THR A 163 -28.49 -33.13 13.31
C THR A 163 -29.47 -33.68 12.30
#